data_AF-A0A085TU64-F1
#
_entry.id   AF-A0A085TU64-F1
#
_cell.length_a   1.000
_cell.length_b   1.000
_cell.length_c   1.000
_cell.angle_alpha   90.00
_cell.angle_beta   90.00
_cell.angle_gamma   90.00
#
_symmetry.space_group_name_H-M   'P 1'
#
loop_
_entity.id
_entity.type
_entity.pdbx_description
1 polymer ?
#
loop_
_entity_poly.entity_id
_entity_poly.type
_entity_poly.pdbx_seq_one_letter_code
_entity_poly.pdbx_strand_id
1 'polypeptide(L)'
;MPHIFNAGRRDKFSKAKYTVTNWSDFNEALRRRGDVTIWLEAGAAGRWSAPKRKGRGGQPKYSDFAIETCLTRGLIFHQPLHQTQEFVRSLLGLMGVELPVPDFSTLSRRAIDLSVVDERPQSSGPTTLIVDSTGLKIHRGSGWQDEKHGT
;
A
#
# COMPACT_ATOMS: atom_id res chain seq x y z
N MET A 1 -31.84 -8.84 29.12
CA MET A 1 -30.60 -9.60 28.81
C MET A 1 -30.70 -11.00 29.41
N PRO A 2 -30.62 -12.08 28.61
CA PRO A 2 -30.96 -13.46 29.04
C PRO A 2 -29.89 -14.15 29.90
N HIS A 3 -28.79 -13.49 30.27
CA HIS A 3 -27.65 -14.12 30.94
C HIS A 3 -27.58 -13.95 32.46
N ILE A 4 -28.57 -13.29 33.09
CA ILE A 4 -28.50 -12.86 34.50
C ILE A 4 -29.09 -13.91 35.47
N PHE A 5 -30.08 -14.69 35.04
CA PHE A 5 -30.88 -15.54 35.96
C PHE A 5 -30.23 -16.87 36.39
N ASN A 6 -29.08 -17.27 35.84
CA ASN A 6 -28.47 -18.59 36.09
C ASN A 6 -27.03 -18.54 36.63
N ALA A 7 -26.65 -17.44 37.29
CA ALA A 7 -25.29 -17.27 37.81
C ALA A 7 -24.92 -18.31 38.90
N GLY A 8 -25.88 -18.75 39.71
CA GLY A 8 -25.67 -19.67 40.84
C GLY A 8 -25.60 -21.16 40.49
N ARG A 9 -25.95 -21.55 39.26
CA ARG A 9 -26.01 -22.97 38.81
C ARG A 9 -24.97 -23.30 37.72
N ARG A 10 -23.98 -22.44 37.51
CA ARG A 10 -22.89 -22.72 36.56
C ARG A 10 -21.83 -23.58 37.22
N ASP A 11 -21.64 -24.79 36.69
CA ASP A 11 -20.45 -25.58 36.96
C ASP A 11 -19.21 -24.75 36.60
N LYS A 12 -18.38 -24.46 37.59
CA LYS A 12 -17.10 -23.78 37.38
C LYS A 12 -16.10 -24.79 36.86
N PHE A 13 -16.07 -24.99 35.55
CA PHE A 13 -14.98 -25.70 34.90
C PHE A 13 -13.67 -24.97 35.20
N SER A 14 -12.63 -25.71 35.61
CA SER A 14 -11.30 -25.15 35.79
C SER A 14 -10.83 -24.58 34.45
N LYS A 15 -10.54 -23.28 34.40
CA LYS A 15 -9.95 -22.68 33.20
C LYS A 15 -8.61 -23.35 32.92
N ALA A 16 -8.46 -23.89 31.71
CA ALA A 16 -7.17 -24.37 31.23
C ALA A 16 -6.15 -23.22 31.33
N LYS A 17 -5.03 -23.47 32.00
CA LYS A 17 -3.89 -22.55 32.06
C LYS A 17 -2.99 -22.86 30.88
N TYR A 18 -2.92 -21.95 29.91
CA TYR A 18 -2.01 -22.04 28.79
C TYR A 18 -0.79 -21.17 29.06
N THR A 19 0.40 -21.69 28.76
CA THR A 19 1.66 -20.92 28.76
C THR A 19 2.08 -20.73 27.33
N VAL A 20 2.24 -19.48 26.88
CA VAL A 20 2.68 -19.17 25.52
C VAL A 20 4.19 -19.39 25.44
N THR A 21 4.61 -20.44 24.73
CA THR A 21 6.03 -20.82 24.58
C THR A 21 6.68 -20.29 23.31
N ASN A 22 5.88 -19.81 22.35
CA ASN A 22 6.33 -19.39 21.01
C ASN A 22 6.23 -17.87 20.76
N TRP A 23 6.25 -17.06 21.82
CA TRP A 23 6.01 -15.61 21.72
C TRP A 23 7.03 -14.89 20.82
N SER A 24 8.30 -15.31 20.86
CA SER A 24 9.36 -14.78 19.98
C SER A 24 9.03 -14.99 18.51
N ASP A 25 8.68 -16.22 18.14
CA ASP A 25 8.47 -16.65 16.76
C ASP A 25 7.20 -16.00 16.20
N PHE A 26 6.16 -15.90 17.05
CA PHE A 26 4.93 -15.20 16.72
C PHE A 26 5.19 -13.71 16.45
N ASN A 27 5.96 -13.02 17.30
CA ASN A 27 6.31 -11.62 17.10
C ASN A 27 7.19 -11.41 15.87
N GLU A 28 8.14 -12.31 15.62
CA GLU A 28 8.97 -12.22 14.41
C GLU A 28 8.11 -12.40 13.15
N ALA A 29 7.16 -13.33 13.17
CA ALA A 29 6.21 -13.50 12.07
C ALA A 29 5.34 -12.24 11.86
N LEU A 30 4.93 -11.56 12.92
CA LEU A 30 4.24 -10.26 12.81
C LEU A 30 5.14 -9.17 12.23
N ARG A 31 6.41 -9.09 12.67
CA ARG A 31 7.39 -8.15 12.12
C ARG A 31 7.58 -8.35 10.62
N ARG A 32 7.76 -9.60 10.17
CA ARG A 32 7.92 -9.96 8.76
C ARG A 32 6.69 -9.60 7.93
N ARG A 33 5.48 -9.71 8.50
CA ARG A 33 4.24 -9.27 7.84
C ARG A 33 4.14 -7.75 7.69
N GLY A 34 4.72 -6.99 8.61
CA GLY A 34 4.78 -5.54 8.56
C GLY A 34 6.03 -4.98 7.88
N ASP A 35 6.93 -5.84 7.41
CA ASP A 35 8.16 -5.41 6.74
C ASP A 35 7.83 -4.84 5.35
N VAL A 36 8.39 -3.67 5.05
CA VAL A 36 8.09 -2.94 3.81
C VAL A 36 9.37 -2.77 3.03
N THR A 37 9.49 -3.54 1.95
CA THR A 37 10.60 -3.40 1.00
C THR A 37 10.19 -2.52 -0.16
N ILE A 38 11.03 -1.54 -0.50
CA ILE A 38 10.79 -0.62 -1.61
C ILE A 38 11.90 -0.82 -2.64
N TRP A 39 11.51 -1.01 -3.90
CA TRP A 39 12.43 -1.17 -5.02
C TRP A 39 12.13 -0.09 -6.07
N LEU A 40 13.17 0.40 -6.74
CA LEU A 40 13.06 1.28 -7.88
C LEU A 40 13.45 0.51 -9.14
N GLU A 41 12.66 0.66 -10.19
CA GLU A 41 12.95 0.09 -11.50
C GLU A 41 14.33 0.56 -11.99
N ALA A 42 15.15 -0.35 -12.55
CA ALA A 42 16.49 0.00 -13.04
C ALA A 42 16.46 1.11 -14.11
N GLY A 43 15.39 1.20 -14.92
CA GLY A 43 15.18 2.24 -15.92
C GLY A 43 14.60 3.55 -15.38
N ALA A 44 14.21 3.62 -14.09
CA ALA A 44 13.53 4.77 -13.52
C ALA A 44 14.37 6.06 -13.63
N ALA A 45 15.68 5.95 -13.43
CA ALA A 45 16.58 7.10 -13.49
C ALA A 45 16.59 7.76 -14.89
N GLY A 46 16.59 6.95 -15.96
CA GLY A 46 16.56 7.43 -17.35
C GLY A 46 15.25 8.12 -17.71
N ARG A 47 14.15 7.79 -17.01
CA ARG A 47 12.80 8.35 -17.22
C ARG A 47 12.48 9.49 -16.27
N TRP A 48 13.36 9.83 -15.34
CA TRP A 48 13.06 10.76 -14.25
C TRP A 48 12.98 12.23 -14.70
N SER A 49 13.85 12.61 -15.62
CA SER A 49 13.92 13.97 -16.15
C SER A 49 12.93 14.16 -17.29
N ALA A 50 12.31 15.34 -17.39
CA ALA A 50 11.36 15.59 -18.48
C ALA A 50 12.10 15.67 -19.84
N PRO A 51 11.47 15.22 -20.93
CA PRO A 51 11.99 15.48 -22.27
C PRO A 51 11.99 16.97 -22.57
N LYS A 52 13.01 17.44 -23.31
CA LYS A 52 13.09 18.85 -23.74
C LYS A 52 11.88 19.20 -24.60
N ARG A 53 11.14 20.23 -24.19
CA ARG A 53 10.03 20.79 -24.96
C ARG A 53 10.57 21.54 -26.18
N LYS A 54 10.02 21.25 -27.36
CA LYS A 54 10.40 21.89 -28.64
C LYS A 54 9.67 23.22 -28.91
N GLY A 55 8.61 23.53 -28.16
CA GLY A 55 7.80 24.75 -28.32
C GLY A 55 8.06 25.83 -27.26
N ARG A 56 7.41 26.98 -27.43
CA ARG A 56 7.49 28.13 -26.51
C ARG A 56 6.94 27.78 -25.12
N GLY A 57 7.56 28.30 -24.07
CA GLY A 57 7.21 28.08 -22.66
C GLY A 57 8.39 27.61 -21.81
N GLY A 58 8.16 27.47 -20.49
CA GLY A 58 9.16 26.93 -19.56
C GLY A 58 9.46 25.45 -19.83
N GLN A 59 10.71 25.05 -19.57
CA GLN A 59 11.14 23.65 -19.68
C GLN A 59 10.78 22.90 -18.39
N PRO A 60 9.97 21.82 -18.44
CA PRO A 60 9.71 21.00 -17.27
C PRO A 60 11.01 20.30 -16.83
N LYS A 61 11.28 20.29 -15.52
CA LYS A 61 12.44 19.58 -14.96
C LYS A 61 12.17 18.09 -14.76
N TYR A 62 10.95 17.75 -14.33
CA TYR A 62 10.53 16.40 -13.96
C TYR A 62 9.53 15.84 -14.98
N SER A 63 9.69 14.57 -15.31
CA SER A 63 8.74 13.82 -16.13
C SER A 63 7.45 13.53 -15.36
N ASP A 64 6.38 13.17 -16.08
CA ASP A 64 5.13 12.72 -15.45
C ASP A 64 5.36 11.47 -14.60
N PHE A 65 6.22 10.55 -15.06
CA PHE A 65 6.65 9.38 -14.30
C PHE A 65 7.25 9.73 -12.93
N ALA A 66 8.13 10.74 -12.86
CA ALA A 66 8.73 11.16 -11.58
C ALA A 66 7.69 11.77 -10.63
N ILE A 67 6.78 12.59 -11.15
CA ILE A 67 5.68 13.18 -10.37
C ILE A 67 4.74 12.09 -9.85
N GLU A 68 4.31 11.20 -10.73
CA GLU A 68 3.41 10.09 -10.41
C GLU A 68 4.02 9.17 -9.35
N THR A 69 5.30 8.81 -9.50
CA THR A 69 6.02 7.97 -8.52
C THR A 69 6.01 8.62 -7.13
N CYS A 70 6.29 9.92 -7.05
CA CYS A 70 6.27 10.64 -5.77
C CYS A 70 4.86 10.71 -5.17
N LEU A 71 3.85 11.07 -5.97
CA LEU A 71 2.47 11.18 -5.50
C LEU A 71 1.90 9.83 -5.07
N THR A 72 2.16 8.77 -5.83
CA THR A 72 1.76 7.40 -5.51
C THR A 72 2.35 6.95 -4.18
N ARG A 73 3.64 7.24 -3.94
CA ARG A 73 4.27 6.99 -2.65
C ARG A 73 3.54 7.73 -1.53
N GLY A 74 3.27 9.02 -1.71
CA GLY A 74 2.52 9.82 -0.73
C GLY A 74 1.14 9.24 -0.43
N LEU A 75 0.41 8.80 -1.46
CA LEU A 75 -0.92 8.22 -1.34
C LEU A 75 -0.92 6.89 -0.58
N ILE A 76 0.01 5.98 -0.89
CA ILE A 76 0.11 4.66 -0.23
C ILE A 76 0.34 4.81 1.27
N PHE A 77 1.12 5.82 1.69
CA PHE A 77 1.45 6.05 3.09
C PHE A 77 0.61 7.15 3.74
N HIS A 78 -0.40 7.67 3.04
CA HIS A 78 -1.25 8.77 3.50
C HIS A 78 -0.47 10.01 3.99
N GLN A 79 0.61 10.35 3.28
CA GLN A 79 1.53 11.42 3.66
C GLN A 79 1.14 12.77 3.03
N PRO A 80 1.22 13.88 3.78
CA PRO A 80 1.20 15.23 3.20
C PRO A 80 2.37 15.43 2.23
N LEU A 81 2.21 16.32 1.23
CA LEU A 81 3.20 16.50 0.16
C LEU A 81 4.61 16.87 0.65
N HIS A 82 4.73 17.64 1.74
CA HIS A 82 6.03 17.94 2.36
C HIS A 82 6.71 16.68 2.90
N GLN A 83 5.94 15.81 3.56
CA GLN A 83 6.47 14.55 4.06
C GLN A 83 6.82 13.60 2.92
N THR A 84 6.00 13.57 1.86
CA THR A 84 6.28 12.80 0.64
C THR A 84 7.59 13.22 -0.02
N GLN A 85 7.83 14.53 -0.17
CA GLN A 85 9.07 15.08 -0.70
C GLN A 85 10.29 14.57 0.10
N GLU A 86 10.26 14.74 1.41
CA GLU A 86 11.41 14.36 2.26
C GLU A 86 11.56 12.84 2.40
N PHE A 87 10.45 12.11 2.37
CA PHE A 87 10.46 10.65 2.34
C PHE A 87 11.18 10.14 1.08
N VAL A 88 10.80 10.64 -0.10
CA VAL A 88 11.41 10.22 -1.38
C VAL A 88 12.89 10.62 -1.43
N ARG A 89 13.24 11.81 -0.93
CA ARG A 89 14.64 12.25 -0.82
C ARG A 89 15.47 11.30 0.03
N SER A 90 14.97 10.94 1.22
CA SER A 90 15.65 10.01 2.13
C SER A 90 15.80 8.62 1.51
N LEU A 91 14.72 8.11 0.89
CA LEU A 91 14.71 6.82 0.23
C LEU A 91 15.77 6.75 -0.89
N LEU A 92 15.81 7.74 -1.78
CA LEU A 92 16.80 7.78 -2.86
C LEU A 92 18.24 7.84 -2.32
N GLY A 93 18.46 8.60 -1.25
CA GLY A 93 19.74 8.63 -0.54
C GLY A 93 20.16 7.27 0.00
N LEU A 94 19.23 6.55 0.65
CA LEU A 94 19.47 5.19 1.16
C LEU A 94 19.74 4.18 0.03
N MET A 95 19.16 4.39 -1.15
CA MET A 95 19.38 3.56 -2.33
C MET A 95 20.65 3.94 -3.12
N GLY A 96 21.36 5.00 -2.73
CA GLY A 96 22.53 5.50 -3.45
C GLY A 96 22.20 6.05 -4.85
N VAL A 97 20.97 6.52 -5.05
CA VAL A 97 20.48 7.00 -6.36
C VAL A 97 20.44 8.51 -6.38
N GLU A 98 21.26 9.13 -7.24
CA GLU A 98 21.31 10.58 -7.40
C GLU A 98 20.21 11.10 -8.34
N LEU A 99 18.97 11.14 -7.86
CA LEU A 99 17.85 11.72 -8.60
C LEU A 99 17.29 12.97 -7.91
N PRO A 100 17.00 14.05 -8.65
CA PRO A 100 16.42 15.26 -8.07
C PRO A 100 14.97 15.00 -7.66
N VAL A 101 14.58 15.44 -6.47
CA VAL A 101 13.20 15.25 -5.97
C VAL A 101 12.36 16.52 -6.22
N PRO A 102 11.15 16.41 -6.81
CA PRO A 102 10.24 17.54 -6.95
C PRO A 102 9.83 18.09 -5.57
N ASP A 103 9.80 19.42 -5.43
CA ASP A 103 9.29 20.03 -4.20
C ASP A 103 7.77 19.90 -4.07
N PHE A 104 7.24 20.09 -2.86
CA PHE A 104 5.81 20.00 -2.56
C PHE A 104 4.96 20.93 -3.43
N SER A 105 5.49 22.11 -3.81
CA SER A 105 4.78 23.08 -4.65
C SER A 105 4.65 22.58 -6.11
N THR A 106 5.68 21.88 -6.59
CA THR A 106 5.74 21.26 -7.90
C THR A 106 4.85 20.03 -7.95
N LEU A 107 4.88 19.19 -6.92
CA LEU A 107 3.97 18.06 -6.77
C LEU A 107 2.51 18.53 -6.75
N SER A 108 2.17 19.54 -5.95
CA SER A 108 0.82 20.09 -5.85
C SER A 108 0.30 20.60 -7.20
N ARG A 109 1.09 21.44 -7.89
CA ARG A 109 0.69 21.97 -9.21
C ARG A 109 0.56 20.90 -10.26
N ARG A 110 1.49 19.94 -10.31
CA ARG A 110 1.49 18.88 -11.33
C ARG A 110 0.44 17.81 -11.07
N ALA A 111 0.02 17.60 -9.82
CA ALA A 111 -1.02 16.63 -9.49
C ALA A 111 -2.35 16.93 -10.20
N ILE A 112 -2.65 18.20 -10.46
CA ILE A 112 -3.91 18.63 -11.09
C ILE A 112 -3.99 18.18 -12.56
N ASP A 113 -2.89 18.32 -13.29
CA ASP A 113 -2.83 18.07 -14.73
C ASP A 113 -2.35 16.65 -15.07
N LEU A 114 -1.94 15.88 -14.06
CA LEU A 114 -1.37 14.55 -14.27
C LEU A 114 -2.48 13.54 -14.61
N SER A 115 -2.47 13.05 -15.84
CA SER A 115 -3.30 11.91 -16.24
C SER A 115 -2.66 10.63 -15.71
N VAL A 116 -3.33 9.99 -14.75
CA VAL A 116 -2.96 8.65 -14.26
C VAL A 116 -3.69 7.63 -15.12
N VAL A 117 -2.93 6.87 -15.91
CA VAL A 117 -3.49 5.75 -16.67
C VAL A 117 -3.60 4.57 -15.71
N ASP A 118 -4.83 4.13 -15.41
CA ASP A 118 -5.03 2.94 -14.60
C ASP A 118 -4.76 1.69 -15.46
N GLU A 119 -3.52 1.21 -15.45
CA GLU A 119 -3.11 -0.01 -16.17
C GLU A 119 -3.59 -1.30 -15.50
N ARG A 120 -4.42 -1.23 -14.45
CA ARG A 120 -5.00 -2.44 -13.86
C ARG A 120 -5.75 -3.22 -14.95
N PRO A 121 -5.46 -4.53 -15.12
CA PRO A 121 -6.19 -5.33 -16.09
C PRO A 121 -7.69 -5.27 -15.75
N GLN A 122 -8.47 -4.68 -16.66
CA GLN A 122 -9.92 -4.74 -16.60
C GLN A 122 -10.31 -6.19 -16.86
N SER A 123 -10.68 -6.93 -15.82
CA SER A 123 -11.29 -8.24 -16.02
C SER A 123 -12.73 -8.04 -16.46
N SER A 124 -13.13 -8.66 -17.57
CA SER A 124 -14.51 -8.64 -18.05
C SER A 124 -15.48 -9.53 -17.23
N GLY A 125 -15.01 -10.12 -16.12
CA GLY A 125 -15.76 -11.07 -15.30
C GLY A 125 -16.27 -10.49 -13.97
N PRO A 126 -17.16 -11.22 -13.27
CA PRO A 126 -17.74 -10.80 -12.00
C PRO A 126 -16.65 -10.60 -10.94
N THR A 127 -16.77 -9.49 -10.19
CA THR A 127 -15.88 -9.14 -9.08
C THR A 127 -16.57 -9.41 -7.76
N THR A 128 -15.93 -10.18 -6.88
CA THR A 128 -16.43 -10.49 -5.53
C THR A 128 -15.72 -9.61 -4.50
N LEU A 129 -16.48 -8.83 -3.75
CA LEU A 129 -15.99 -8.03 -2.64
C LEU A 129 -16.30 -8.74 -1.33
N ILE A 130 -15.27 -9.04 -0.54
CA ILE A 130 -15.41 -9.61 0.81
C ILE A 130 -15.06 -8.51 1.82
N VAL A 131 -15.97 -8.27 2.75
CA VAL A 131 -15.77 -7.36 3.88
C VAL A 131 -15.85 -8.18 5.16
N ASP A 132 -14.73 -8.29 5.87
CA ASP A 132 -14.64 -8.96 7.16
C ASP A 132 -14.01 -8.02 8.22
N SER A 133 -13.89 -8.47 9.47
CA SER A 133 -13.28 -7.66 10.54
C SER A 133 -11.79 -7.39 10.35
N THR A 134 -11.14 -8.07 9.39
CA THR A 134 -9.74 -7.83 8.99
C THR A 134 -9.61 -6.85 7.82
N GLY A 135 -10.72 -6.49 7.17
CA GLY A 135 -10.79 -5.44 6.18
C GLY A 135 -11.50 -5.86 4.90
N LEU A 136 -11.12 -5.21 3.80
CA LEU A 136 -11.73 -5.35 2.49
C LEU A 136 -10.81 -6.16 1.57
N LYS A 137 -11.34 -7.22 0.96
CA LYS A 137 -10.65 -8.08 -0.01
C LYS A 137 -11.44 -8.13 -1.31
N ILE A 138 -10.76 -7.96 -2.44
CA ILE A 138 -11.36 -8.03 -3.78
C ILE A 138 -10.88 -9.32 -4.43
N HIS A 139 -11.80 -10.24 -4.72
CA HIS A 139 -11.56 -11.45 -5.52
C HIS A 139 -12.06 -11.24 -6.95
N ARG A 140 -11.27 -11.66 -7.94
CA ARG A 140 -11.60 -11.60 -9.37
C ARG A 140 -11.48 -13.03 -9.95
N GLY A 141 -12.49 -13.88 -9.70
CA GLY A 141 -12.54 -15.29 -10.16
C GLY A 141 -12.76 -16.34 -9.06
N SER A 142 -13.39 -17.47 -9.42
CA SER A 142 -13.81 -18.56 -8.54
C SER A 142 -12.63 -19.34 -7.95
N GLY A 143 -12.22 -18.98 -6.74
CA GLY A 143 -11.35 -19.83 -5.92
C GLY A 143 -12.07 -20.42 -4.72
N TRP A 144 -12.98 -19.65 -4.10
CA TRP A 144 -13.58 -20.02 -2.81
C TRP A 144 -14.89 -20.82 -2.91
N GLN A 145 -15.60 -20.75 -4.05
CA GLN A 145 -16.85 -21.50 -4.24
C GLN A 145 -16.59 -23.00 -4.54
N ASP A 146 -15.48 -23.34 -5.21
CA ASP A 146 -15.19 -24.72 -5.62
C ASP A 146 -14.66 -25.60 -4.46
N GLU A 147 -13.97 -25.01 -3.46
CA GLU A 147 -13.45 -25.77 -2.30
C GLU A 147 -14.51 -26.09 -1.23
N LYS A 148 -15.57 -25.28 -1.12
CA LYS A 148 -16.60 -25.43 -0.08
C LYS A 148 -17.74 -26.37 -0.48
N HIS A 149 -18.02 -26.45 -1.77
CA HIS A 149 -19.08 -27.28 -2.34
C HIS A 149 -18.47 -28.09 -3.49
N GLY A 150 -17.67 -29.09 -3.13
CA GLY A 150 -17.28 -30.12 -4.10
C GLY A 150 -18.52 -30.66 -4.80
N THR A 151 -18.40 -30.89 -6.11
CA THR A 151 -19.46 -31.51 -6.92
C THR A 151 -19.84 -32.88 -6.37
#